data_AF-A0AAV5IWQ3-F1
#
_entry.id   AF-A0AAV5IWQ3-F1
#
_cell.length_a   1.000
_cell.length_b   1.000
_cell.length_c   1.000
_cell.angle_alpha   90.00
_cell.angle_beta   90.00
_cell.angle_gamma   90.00
#
_symmetry.space_group_name_H-M   'P 1'
#
loop_
_entity.id
_entity.type
_entity.pdbx_description
1 polymer ?
#
loop_
_entity_poly.entity_id
_entity_poly.type
_entity_poly.pdbx_seq_one_letter_code
_entity_poly.pdbx_strand_id
1 'polypeptide(L)'
;MNLHERSLSVLACRYVDEVIIGAPREVSRDMITTFNISLVVHGTISESDDFQKEEGNPYAIPISMGIFKVLESPLDITTTTIIRRIVANHEAYEKRNEKKSASEKKYYEAKTYVSGD
;
A
#
# COMPACT_ATOMS: atom_id res chain seq x y z
N MET A 1 -7.19 -4.08 -3.53
CA MET A 1 -8.05 -4.17 -2.33
C MET A 1 -9.28 -3.31 -2.55
N ASN A 2 -10.47 -3.87 -2.49
CA ASN A 2 -11.73 -3.13 -2.62
C ASN A 2 -12.08 -2.37 -1.31
N LEU A 3 -13.18 -1.61 -1.31
CA LEU A 3 -13.57 -0.82 -0.14
C LEU A 3 -13.81 -1.68 1.11
N HIS A 4 -14.55 -2.79 0.98
CA HIS A 4 -14.91 -3.63 2.11
C HIS A 4 -13.69 -4.33 2.73
N GLU A 5 -12.79 -4.84 1.89
CA GLU A 5 -11.52 -5.45 2.34
C GLU A 5 -10.66 -4.44 3.11
N ARG A 6 -10.60 -3.18 2.65
CA ARG A 6 -9.88 -2.11 3.36
C ARG A 6 -10.52 -1.81 4.71
N SER A 7 -11.84 -1.67 4.77
CA SER A 7 -12.56 -1.40 6.02
C SER A 7 -12.34 -2.52 7.04
N LEU A 8 -12.43 -3.79 6.62
CA LEU A 8 -12.18 -4.94 7.50
C LEU A 8 -10.72 -4.99 7.99
N SER A 9 -9.76 -4.62 7.13
CA SER A 9 -8.35 -4.55 7.52
C SER A 9 -8.08 -3.49 8.60
N VAL A 10 -8.72 -2.33 8.49
CA VAL A 10 -8.60 -1.25 9.49
C VAL A 10 -9.27 -1.65 10.81
N LEU A 11 -10.43 -2.31 10.76
CA LEU A 11 -11.11 -2.84 11.95
C LEU A 11 -10.28 -3.88 12.71
N ALA A 12 -9.39 -4.60 12.03
CA ALA A 12 -8.48 -5.55 12.68
C ALA A 12 -7.24 -4.88 13.31
N CYS A 13 -7.08 -3.55 13.16
CA CYS A 13 -5.95 -2.83 13.73
C CYS A 13 -6.11 -2.65 15.25
N ARG A 14 -5.05 -2.98 16.00
CA ARG A 14 -5.03 -2.90 17.48
C ARG A 14 -5.46 -1.53 18.04
N TYR A 15 -5.16 -0.44 17.32
CA TYR A 15 -5.36 0.93 17.79
C TYR A 15 -6.67 1.56 17.31
N VAL A 16 -7.51 0.80 16.60
CA VAL A 16 -8.74 1.32 16.01
C VAL A 16 -9.94 0.86 16.84
N ASP A 17 -10.71 1.82 17.32
CA ASP A 17 -11.98 1.57 18.00
C ASP A 17 -13.17 1.57 17.03
N GLU A 18 -13.20 2.52 16.09
CA GLU A 18 -14.30 2.72 15.13
C GLU A 18 -13.79 3.04 13.72
N VAL A 19 -14.57 2.65 12.70
CA VAL A 19 -14.25 2.89 11.28
C VAL A 19 -15.43 3.52 10.56
N ILE A 20 -15.22 4.70 9.98
CA ILE A 20 -16.19 5.39 9.11
C ILE A 20 -16.02 4.89 7.67
N ILE A 21 -16.94 4.05 7.21
CA ILE A 21 -16.93 3.54 5.83
C ILE A 21 -17.48 4.59 4.88
N GLY A 22 -16.77 4.83 3.77
CA GLY A 22 -17.18 5.83 2.78
C GLY A 22 -16.86 7.27 3.22
N ALA A 23 -15.83 7.45 4.06
CA ALA A 23 -15.35 8.77 4.44
C ALA A 23 -15.03 9.62 3.19
N PRO A 24 -15.44 10.91 3.17
CA PRO A 24 -15.15 11.81 2.07
C PRO A 24 -13.65 12.08 1.94
N ARG A 25 -13.22 12.54 0.77
CA ARG A 25 -11.81 12.92 0.55
C ARG A 25 -11.40 14.08 1.47
N GLU A 26 -12.23 15.12 1.56
CA GLU A 26 -11.97 16.32 2.34
C GLU A 26 -12.67 16.23 3.71
N VAL A 27 -11.98 16.63 4.77
CA VAL A 27 -12.54 16.64 6.12
C VAL A 27 -13.38 17.90 6.29
N SER A 28 -14.71 17.75 6.24
CA SER A 28 -15.64 18.86 6.39
C SER A 28 -15.85 19.26 7.86
N ARG A 29 -16.29 20.49 8.09
CA ARG A 29 -16.70 20.96 9.42
C ARG A 29 -17.84 20.13 9.99
N ASP A 30 -18.79 19.74 9.13
CA ASP A 30 -19.94 18.91 9.50
C ASP A 30 -19.53 17.52 10.01
N MET A 31 -18.53 16.90 9.38
CA MET A 31 -17.95 15.64 9.85
C MET A 31 -17.31 15.81 11.23
N ILE A 32 -16.54 16.88 11.43
CA ILE A 32 -15.88 17.16 12.71
C ILE A 32 -16.93 17.33 13.83
N THR A 33 -18.01 18.08 13.57
CA THR A 33 -19.06 18.30 14.57
C THR A 33 -19.91 17.06 14.81
N THR A 34 -20.27 16.32 13.75
CA THR A 34 -21.14 15.13 13.84
C THR A 34 -20.48 14.02 14.65
N PHE A 35 -19.18 13.78 14.44
CA PHE A 35 -18.43 12.75 15.14
C PHE A 35 -17.68 13.28 16.37
N ASN A 36 -17.87 14.55 16.74
CA ASN A 36 -17.20 15.20 17.87
C ASN A 36 -15.67 15.00 17.87
N ILE A 37 -15.04 15.25 16.71
CA ILE A 37 -13.61 15.03 16.49
C ILE A 37 -12.80 16.14 17.16
N SER A 38 -11.93 15.77 18.09
CA SER A 38 -11.02 16.69 18.79
C SER A 38 -9.65 16.82 18.14
N LEU A 39 -9.24 15.84 17.34
CA LEU A 39 -7.92 15.76 16.72
C LEU A 39 -7.98 15.00 15.40
N VAL A 40 -7.32 15.55 14.37
CA VAL A 40 -7.11 14.90 13.07
C VAL A 40 -5.62 14.65 12.89
N VAL A 41 -5.25 13.41 12.56
CA VAL A 41 -3.84 12.99 12.44
C VAL A 41 -3.55 12.40 11.06
N HIS A 42 -2.41 12.78 10.48
CA HIS A 42 -1.88 12.21 9.23
C HIS A 42 -0.41 11.81 9.40
N GLY A 43 0.03 10.71 8.78
CA GLY A 43 1.43 10.24 8.84
C GLY A 43 2.34 11.02 7.89
N THR A 44 3.65 11.11 8.17
CA THR A 44 4.60 11.77 7.23
C THR A 44 4.79 11.01 5.92
N ILE A 45 4.60 9.69 5.92
CA ILE A 45 4.75 8.84 4.73
C ILE A 45 3.36 8.47 4.18
N SER A 46 3.10 8.86 2.94
CA SER A 46 1.84 8.62 2.22
C SER A 46 2.09 8.28 0.74
N GLU A 47 1.04 7.85 0.03
CA GLU A 47 1.09 7.67 -1.43
C GLU A 47 1.02 9.00 -2.19
N SER A 48 0.52 10.05 -1.54
CA SER A 48 0.35 11.37 -2.15
C SER A 48 0.59 12.49 -1.15
N ASP A 49 1.29 13.53 -1.61
CA ASP A 49 1.58 14.74 -0.83
C ASP A 49 0.44 15.76 -0.89
N ASP A 50 -0.80 15.31 -1.11
CA ASP A 50 -1.96 16.19 -1.24
C ASP A 50 -2.19 17.04 0.02
N PHE A 51 -1.83 16.52 1.19
CA PHE A 51 -1.93 17.21 2.47
C PHE A 51 -0.88 18.32 2.66
N GLN A 52 0.11 18.40 1.77
CA GLN A 52 1.13 19.45 1.76
C GLN A 52 0.81 20.57 0.74
N LYS A 53 -0.22 20.38 -0.10
CA LYS A 53 -0.63 21.38 -1.09
C LYS A 53 -1.28 22.56 -0.39
N GLU A 54 -1.09 23.76 -0.94
CA GLU A 54 -1.80 24.97 -0.49
C GLU A 54 -3.25 24.95 -0.99
N GLU A 55 -3.47 24.60 -2.26
CA GLU A 55 -4.79 24.50 -2.88
C GLU A 55 -5.24 23.03 -2.98
N GLY A 56 -6.48 22.75 -2.60
CA GLY A 56 -7.04 21.40 -2.60
C GLY A 56 -6.55 20.51 -1.45
N ASN A 57 -6.05 21.11 -0.36
CA ASN A 57 -5.64 20.38 0.83
C ASN A 57 -6.85 19.74 1.53
N PRO A 58 -6.91 18.40 1.65
CA PRO A 58 -8.04 17.73 2.31
C PRO A 58 -8.22 18.08 3.78
N TYR A 59 -7.19 18.64 4.42
CA TYR A 59 -7.13 18.98 5.84
C TYR A 59 -7.20 20.48 6.11
N ALA A 60 -7.52 21.32 5.11
CA ALA A 60 -7.59 22.77 5.26
C ALA A 60 -8.47 23.21 6.44
N ILE A 61 -9.63 22.59 6.63
CA ILE A 61 -10.55 22.89 7.73
C ILE A 61 -9.94 22.49 9.10
N PRO A 62 -9.50 21.22 9.31
CA PRO A 62 -8.77 20.84 10.52
C PRO A 62 -7.57 21.73 10.86
N ILE A 63 -6.80 22.16 9.86
CA ILE A 63 -5.65 23.07 10.01
C ILE A 63 -6.13 24.42 10.51
N SER A 64 -7.16 25.00 9.88
CA SER A 64 -7.73 26.29 10.29
C SER A 64 -8.31 26.29 11.71
N MET A 65 -8.75 25.11 12.18
CA MET A 65 -9.29 24.89 13.52
C MET A 65 -8.21 24.57 14.56
N GLY A 66 -6.94 24.41 14.16
CA GLY A 66 -5.84 24.07 15.07
C GLY A 66 -5.87 22.64 15.62
N ILE A 67 -6.63 21.74 15.00
CA ILE A 67 -6.81 20.35 15.45
C ILE A 67 -6.07 19.32 14.57
N PHE A 68 -5.32 19.77 13.56
CA PHE A 68 -4.51 18.90 12.71
C PHE A 68 -3.12 18.65 13.28
N LYS A 69 -2.67 17.40 13.27
CA LYS A 69 -1.30 17.01 13.65
C LYS A 69 -0.69 16.05 12.64
N VAL A 70 0.59 16.24 12.38
CA VAL A 70 1.40 15.30 11.60
C VAL A 70 2.11 14.35 12.57
N LEU A 71 2.02 13.06 12.30
CA LEU A 71 2.70 12.00 13.05
C LEU A 71 3.85 11.45 12.21
N GLU A 72 5.05 11.40 12.79
CA GLU A 72 6.19 10.81 12.11
C GLU A 72 6.00 9.32 11.87
N SER A 73 6.08 8.89 10.61
CA SER A 73 6.05 7.50 10.24
C SER A 73 7.42 6.86 10.48
N PRO A 74 7.51 5.75 11.22
CA PRO A 74 8.80 5.14 11.56
C PRO A 74 9.48 4.43 10.37
N LEU A 75 8.76 4.22 9.27
CA LEU A 75 9.20 3.49 8.09
C LEU A 75 8.70 4.19 6.82
N ASP A 76 9.46 4.06 5.74
CA ASP A 76 9.20 4.62 4.41
C ASP A 76 8.38 3.69 3.49
N ILE A 77 7.71 2.68 4.06
CA ILE A 77 7.01 1.66 3.28
C ILE A 77 5.63 2.16 2.87
N THR A 78 5.36 2.12 1.56
CA THR A 78 4.06 2.42 0.96
C THR A 78 3.50 1.20 0.20
N THR A 79 2.23 1.25 -0.18
CA THR A 79 1.58 0.26 -1.06
C THR A 79 2.32 0.17 -2.39
N THR A 80 2.71 1.32 -2.96
CA THR A 80 3.50 1.35 -4.20
C THR A 80 4.83 0.62 -4.03
N THR A 81 5.53 0.82 -2.90
CA THR A 81 6.76 0.10 -2.59
C THR A 81 6.55 -1.42 -2.52
N ILE A 82 5.45 -1.87 -1.90
CA ILE A 82 5.10 -3.30 -1.83
C ILE A 82 4.80 -3.87 -3.22
N ILE A 83 4.02 -3.16 -4.04
CA ILE A 83 3.70 -3.57 -5.42
C ILE A 83 4.98 -3.75 -6.22
N ARG A 84 5.91 -2.78 -6.17
CA ARG A 84 7.19 -2.87 -6.89
C ARG A 84 8.02 -4.08 -6.45
N ARG A 85 8.04 -4.41 -5.15
CA ARG A 85 8.74 -5.59 -4.62
C ARG A 85 8.16 -6.89 -5.18
N ILE A 86 6.83 -7.00 -5.24
CA ILE A 86 6.15 -8.19 -5.77
C ILE A 86 6.47 -8.38 -7.26
N VAL A 87 6.35 -7.31 -8.05
CA VAL A 87 6.63 -7.35 -9.50
C VAL A 87 8.09 -7.72 -9.76
N ALA A 88 9.05 -7.09 -9.07
CA ALA A 88 10.47 -7.40 -9.23
C ALA A 88 10.78 -8.88 -8.90
N ASN A 89 10.16 -9.42 -7.84
CA ASN A 89 10.32 -10.82 -7.46
C ASN A 89 9.71 -11.77 -8.51
N HIS A 90 8.58 -11.40 -9.10
CA HIS A 90 7.95 -12.17 -10.18
C HIS A 90 8.85 -12.24 -11.42
N GLU A 91 9.39 -11.10 -11.88
CA GLU A 91 10.30 -11.06 -13.02
C GLU A 91 11.58 -11.89 -12.79
N ALA A 92 12.13 -11.83 -11.57
CA ALA A 92 13.30 -12.63 -11.19
C ALA A 92 12.98 -14.14 -11.21
N TYR A 93 11.78 -14.52 -10.74
CA TYR A 93 11.30 -15.88 -10.79
C TYR A 93 11.17 -16.39 -12.24
N GLU A 94 10.54 -15.61 -13.12
CA GLU A 94 10.34 -15.96 -14.53
C GLU A 94 11.66 -16.17 -15.27
N LYS A 95 12.59 -15.21 -15.16
CA LYS A 95 13.93 -15.30 -15.78
C LYS A 95 14.69 -16.54 -15.32
N ARG A 96 14.56 -16.92 -14.05
CA ARG A 96 15.19 -18.14 -13.52
C ARG A 96 14.53 -19.40 -14.10
N ASN A 97 13.20 -19.41 -14.20
CA ASN A 97 12.46 -20.54 -14.74
C ASN A 97 12.73 -20.75 -16.24
N GLU A 98 12.82 -19.68 -17.02
CA GLU A 98 13.20 -19.72 -18.43
C GLU A 98 14.59 -20.32 -18.63
N LYS A 99 15.59 -19.86 -17.84
CA LYS A 99 16.94 -20.43 -17.88
C LYS A 99 16.95 -21.91 -17.56
N LYS A 100 16.18 -22.33 -16.54
CA LYS A 100 16.05 -23.73 -16.15
C LYS A 100 15.41 -24.54 -17.27
N SER A 101 14.28 -24.11 -17.80
CA SER A 101 13.58 -24.76 -18.92
C SER A 101 14.46 -24.88 -20.17
N ALA A 102 15.20 -23.82 -20.52
CA ALA A 102 16.15 -23.85 -21.63
C ALA A 102 17.30 -24.84 -21.38
N SER A 103 17.80 -24.94 -20.15
CA SER A 103 18.84 -25.91 -19.79
C SER A 103 18.33 -27.36 -19.82
N GLU A 104 17.10 -27.60 -19.35
CA GLU A 104 16.45 -28.92 -19.39
C GLU A 104 16.19 -29.35 -20.84
N LYS A 105 15.67 -28.45 -21.68
CA LYS A 105 15.47 -28.71 -23.11
C LYS A 105 16.78 -29.12 -23.79
N LYS A 106 17.86 -28.37 -23.57
CA LYS A 106 19.20 -28.70 -24.08
C LYS A 106 19.69 -30.07 -23.58
N TYR A 107 19.45 -30.38 -22.32
CA TYR A 107 19.83 -31.67 -21.74
C TYR A 107 19.10 -32.84 -22.41
N TYR A 108 17.78 -32.74 -22.63
CA TYR A 108 17.01 -33.78 -23.30
C TYR A 108 17.34 -33.92 -24.78
N GLU A 109 17.62 -32.83 -25.49
CA GLU A 109 18.06 -32.85 -26.89
C GLU A 109 19.44 -33.49 -27.05
N ALA A 110 20.35 -33.26 -26.10
CA ALA A 110 21.71 -33.79 -26.15
C ALA A 110 21.84 -35.21 -25.57
N LYS A 111 20.79 -35.78 -24.96
CA LYS A 111 20.88 -37.08 -24.29
C LYS A 111 20.92 -38.20 -25.33
N THR A 112 22.08 -38.80 -25.52
CA THR A 112 22.26 -40.03 -26.30
C THR A 112 22.12 -41.27 -25.43
N TYR A 113 21.65 -42.38 -26.03
CA TYR A 113 21.58 -43.67 -25.35
C TYR A 113 23.00 -44.21 -25.15
N VAL A 114 23.33 -44.59 -23.92
CA VAL A 114 24.55 -45.33 -23.63
C VAL A 114 24.23 -46.81 -23.81
N SER A 115 24.69 -47.42 -24.90
CA SER A 115 24.69 -48.88 -25.04
C SER A 115 25.74 -49.43 -24.08
N GLY A 116 25.29 -50.16 -23.04
CA GLY A 116 26.20 -50.88 -22.14
C GLY A 116 26.91 -52.01 -22.89
N ASP A 117 28.20 -52.16 -22.63
CA ASP A 117 29.04 -53.29 -23.06
C ASP A 117 28.59 -54.62 -22.43
#